data_AF-A0A4V6QR57-F1
#
_entry.id   AF-A0A4V6QR57-F1
#
_cell.length_a   1.000
_cell.length_b   1.000
_cell.length_c   1.000
_cell.angle_alpha   90.00
_cell.angle_beta   90.00
_cell.angle_gamma   90.00
#
_symmetry.space_group_name_H-M   'P 1'
#
loop_
_entity.id
_entity.type
_entity.pdbx_description
1 polymer ?
#
loop_
_entity_poly.entity_id
_entity_poly.type
_entity_poly.pdbx_seq_one_letter_code
_entity_poly.pdbx_strand_id
1 'polypeptide(L)'
;RFYRRLRATVGWAVRHRIIVLVMTLVTFATSLWAFQFIPQNFFPQSSRPEILVDLWLPEGTSIKEVETQAKALEGKMMDDPDKRFIATYIGEGA
;
A
#
# COMPACT_ATOMS: atom_id res chain seq x y z
N ARG A 1 3.49 -30.01 -36.09
CA ARG A 1 4.30 -30.33 -34.87
C ARG A 1 3.54 -30.08 -33.57
N PHE A 2 2.82 -28.97 -33.43
CA PHE A 2 1.97 -28.64 -32.27
C PHE A 2 0.95 -29.75 -31.91
N TYR A 3 0.16 -30.21 -32.87
CA TYR A 3 -0.86 -31.25 -32.66
C TYR A 3 -0.29 -32.57 -32.09
N ARG A 4 0.93 -32.96 -32.51
CA ARG A 4 1.60 -34.16 -32.00
C ARG A 4 2.02 -34.01 -30.54
N ARG A 5 2.43 -32.81 -30.11
CA ARG A 5 2.75 -32.51 -28.71
C ARG A 5 1.49 -32.47 -27.86
N LEU A 6 0.44 -31.78 -28.32
CA LEU A 6 -0.85 -31.73 -27.63
C LEU A 6 -1.42 -33.13 -27.40
N ARG A 7 -1.47 -33.97 -28.46
CA ARG A 7 -1.94 -35.35 -28.35
C ARG A 7 -1.11 -36.18 -27.37
N ALA A 8 0.21 -35.99 -27.33
CA ALA A 8 1.08 -36.68 -26.37
C ALA A 8 0.82 -36.22 -24.92
N THR A 9 0.66 -34.91 -24.69
CA THR A 9 0.33 -34.34 -23.37
C THR A 9 -1.02 -34.82 -22.87
N VAL A 10 -2.05 -34.79 -23.72
CA VAL A 10 -3.39 -35.29 -23.38
C VAL A 10 -3.36 -36.79 -23.12
N GLY A 11 -2.67 -37.57 -23.96
CA GLY A 11 -2.51 -39.00 -23.77
C GLY A 11 -1.82 -39.34 -22.44
N TRP A 12 -0.80 -38.56 -22.06
CA TRP A 12 -0.11 -38.69 -20.78
C TRP A 12 -1.02 -38.33 -19.60
N ALA A 13 -1.78 -37.24 -19.71
CA ALA A 13 -2.72 -36.77 -18.69
C ALA A 13 -3.82 -37.80 -18.41
N VAL A 14 -4.39 -38.39 -19.46
CA VAL A 14 -5.43 -39.44 -19.32
C VAL A 14 -4.85 -40.72 -18.71
N ARG A 15 -3.61 -41.10 -19.07
CA ARG A 15 -2.95 -42.28 -18.52
C ARG A 15 -2.59 -42.13 -17.04
N HIS A 16 -2.23 -40.92 -16.62
CA HIS A 16 -1.87 -40.59 -15.24
C HIS A 16 -2.96 -39.76 -14.54
N ARG A 17 -4.23 -40.14 -14.73
CA ARG A 17 -5.39 -39.40 -14.21
C ARG A 17 -5.29 -39.04 -12.73
N ILE A 18 -4.72 -39.91 -11.90
CA ILE A 18 -4.55 -39.67 -10.45
C ILE A 18 -3.55 -38.53 -10.22
N ILE A 19 -2.42 -38.51 -10.94
CA ILE A 19 -1.41 -37.44 -10.84
C ILE A 19 -2.04 -36.11 -11.24
N VAL A 20 -2.81 -36.08 -12.33
CA VAL A 20 -3.48 -34.87 -12.81
C VAL A 20 -4.49 -34.37 -11.77
N LEU A 21 -5.33 -35.25 -11.21
CA LEU A 21 -6.30 -34.89 -10.17
C LEU A 21 -5.62 -34.32 -8.92
N VAL A 22 -4.54 -34.97 -8.44
CA VAL A 22 -3.77 -34.49 -7.28
C VAL A 22 -3.15 -33.13 -7.57
N MET A 23 -2.53 -32.94 -8.74
CA MET A 23 -1.96 -31.64 -9.11
C MET A 23 -3.02 -30.54 -9.18
N THR A 24 -4.20 -30.82 -9.75
CA THR A 24 -5.31 -29.87 -9.78
C THR A 24 -5.75 -29.50 -8.37
N LEU A 25 -5.94 -30.49 -7.48
CA LEU A 25 -6.35 -30.25 -6.10
C LEU A 25 -5.31 -29.43 -5.32
N VAL A 26 -4.03 -29.77 -5.47
CA VAL A 26 -2.91 -29.05 -4.84
C VAL A 26 -2.85 -27.61 -5.33
N THR A 27 -2.99 -27.40 -6.64
CA THR A 27 -2.98 -26.05 -7.24
C THR A 27 -4.14 -25.22 -6.72
N PHE A 28 -5.33 -25.82 -6.65
CA PHE A 28 -6.53 -25.18 -6.11
C PHE A 28 -6.36 -24.82 -4.62
N ALA A 29 -5.94 -25.76 -3.78
CA ALA A 29 -5.71 -25.52 -2.36
C ALA A 29 -4.64 -24.45 -2.13
N THR A 30 -3.55 -24.48 -2.92
CA THR A 30 -2.50 -23.46 -2.86
C THR A 30 -3.03 -22.08 -3.25
N SER A 31 -3.92 -21.99 -4.23
CA SER A 31 -4.54 -20.71 -4.61
C SER A 31 -5.40 -20.12 -3.49
N LEU A 32 -6.18 -20.95 -2.80
CA LEU A 32 -6.98 -20.52 -1.64
C LEU A 32 -6.09 -20.08 -0.48
N TRP A 33 -5.02 -20.84 -0.21
CA TRP A 33 -4.03 -20.47 0.80
C TRP A 33 -3.31 -19.17 0.42
N ALA A 34 -2.94 -18.96 -0.83
CA ALA A 34 -2.29 -17.74 -1.29
C ALA A 34 -3.21 -16.51 -1.17
N PHE A 35 -4.53 -16.71 -1.31
CA PHE A 35 -5.52 -15.63 -1.25
C PHE A 35 -5.52 -14.90 0.09
N GLN A 36 -5.16 -15.57 1.19
CA GLN A 36 -5.08 -14.95 2.53
C GLN A 36 -3.98 -13.88 2.63
N PHE A 37 -2.99 -13.91 1.75
CA PHE A 37 -1.89 -12.95 1.73
C PHE A 37 -2.21 -11.70 0.90
N ILE A 38 -3.38 -11.64 0.26
CA ILE A 38 -3.79 -10.47 -0.51
C ILE A 38 -4.24 -9.40 0.49
N PRO A 39 -3.53 -8.25 0.58
CA PRO A 39 -3.93 -7.18 1.49
C PRO A 39 -5.26 -6.59 1.04
N GLN A 40 -6.22 -6.52 1.97
CA GLN A 40 -7.52 -5.90 1.74
C GLN A 40 -7.40 -4.39 1.97
N ASN A 41 -7.02 -3.66 0.93
CA ASN A 41 -6.99 -2.20 0.97
C ASN A 41 -8.34 -1.65 0.47
N PHE A 42 -9.06 -0.91 1.33
CA PHE A 42 -10.34 -0.28 0.96
C PHE A 42 -10.16 0.82 -0.09
N PHE A 43 -9.03 1.51 -0.03
CA PHE A 43 -8.53 2.40 -1.08
C PHE A 43 -7.09 2.01 -1.40
N PRO A 44 -6.65 2.06 -2.67
CA PRO A 44 -5.22 2.03 -2.96
C PRO A 44 -4.56 3.14 -2.14
N GLN A 45 -3.40 2.89 -1.55
CA GLN A 45 -2.65 3.95 -0.90
C GLN A 45 -2.40 5.03 -1.95
N SER A 46 -3.07 6.17 -1.82
CA SER A 46 -2.74 7.35 -2.60
C SER A 46 -1.30 7.67 -2.21
N SER A 47 -0.36 7.34 -3.10
CA SER A 47 1.05 7.69 -2.96
C SER A 47 1.22 9.19 -3.23
N ARG A 48 0.48 10.00 -2.48
CA ARG A 48 0.54 11.45 -2.50
C ARG A 48 1.79 11.82 -1.68
N PRO A 49 2.81 12.43 -2.29
CA PRO A 49 4.03 12.81 -1.60
C PRO A 49 3.78 14.10 -0.78
N GLU A 50 2.78 14.07 0.09
CA GLU A 50 2.42 15.14 1.00
C GLU A 50 2.42 14.57 2.41
N ILE A 51 3.06 15.29 3.33
CA ILE A 51 3.12 14.94 4.74
C ILE A 51 2.30 16.00 5.48
N LEU A 52 1.33 15.55 6.27
CA LEU A 52 0.51 16.40 7.13
C LEU A 52 1.09 16.35 8.54
N VAL A 53 1.24 17.53 9.16
CA VAL A 53 1.79 17.67 10.52
C VAL A 53 0.84 18.53 11.33
N ASP A 54 0.23 17.93 12.35
CA ASP A 54 -0.71 18.61 13.24
C ASP A 54 -0.01 19.03 14.55
N LEU A 55 0.02 20.34 14.83
CA LEU A 55 0.59 20.91 16.05
C LEU A 55 -0.54 21.28 17.03
N TRP A 56 -0.61 20.56 18.16
CA TRP A 56 -1.58 20.79 19.22
C TRP A 56 -0.92 21.39 20.46
N LEU A 57 -1.37 22.58 20.87
CA LEU A 57 -0.91 23.28 22.08
C LEU A 57 -1.97 23.23 23.19
N PRO A 58 -1.58 23.42 24.48
CA PRO A 58 -2.53 23.44 25.59
C PRO A 58 -3.65 24.46 25.40
N GLU A 59 -4.85 24.13 25.89
CA GLU A 59 -6.00 25.04 25.86
C GLU A 59 -5.69 26.36 26.60
N GLY A 60 -6.14 27.48 26.02
CA GLY A 60 -5.85 28.82 26.54
C GLY A 60 -4.50 29.41 26.10
N THR A 61 -3.72 28.69 25.30
CA THR A 61 -2.51 29.25 24.66
C THR A 61 -2.88 30.40 23.73
N SER A 62 -2.19 31.54 23.84
CA SER A 62 -2.44 32.69 22.97
C SER A 62 -2.10 32.36 21.51
N ILE A 63 -2.86 32.89 20.55
CA ILE A 63 -2.59 32.67 19.11
C ILE A 63 -1.17 33.08 18.72
N LYS A 64 -0.60 34.11 19.34
CA LYS A 64 0.78 34.54 19.09
C LYS A 64 1.81 33.46 19.47
N GLU A 65 1.55 32.73 20.54
CA GLU A 65 2.42 31.63 20.96
C GLU A 65 2.29 30.45 19.99
N VAL A 66 1.07 30.12 19.57
CA VAL A 66 0.83 29.10 18.54
C VAL A 66 1.58 29.43 17.24
N GLU A 67 1.50 30.69 16.79
CA GLU A 67 2.21 31.15 15.59
C GLU A 67 3.73 31.05 15.73
N THR A 68 4.27 31.39 16.90
CA THR A 68 5.71 31.32 17.17
C THR A 68 6.20 29.88 17.10
N GLN A 69 5.47 28.94 17.70
CA GLN A 69 5.81 27.52 17.70
C GLN A 69 5.66 26.90 16.30
N ALA A 70 4.59 27.26 15.57
CA ALA A 70 4.37 26.80 14.19
C ALA A 70 5.50 27.26 13.24
N LYS A 71 5.92 28.54 13.33
CA LYS A 71 7.04 29.06 12.54
C LYS A 71 8.37 28.41 12.91
N ALA A 72 8.60 28.11 14.18
CA ALA A 72 9.81 27.41 14.61
C ALA A 72 9.88 25.99 14.04
N LEU A 73 8.74 25.29 13.94
CA LEU A 73 8.64 23.98 13.31
C LEU A 73 8.89 24.06 11.80
N GLU A 74 8.25 25.02 11.13
CA GLU A 74 8.45 25.29 9.70
C GLU A 74 9.92 25.59 9.39
N GLY A 75 10.57 26.43 10.21
CA GLY A 75 11.98 26.78 10.08
C GLY A 75 12.91 25.57 10.12
N LYS A 76 12.64 24.59 11.01
CA LYS A 76 13.43 23.35 11.10
C LYS A 76 13.29 22.44 9.88
N MET A 77 12.16 22.54 9.17
CA MET A 77 11.88 21.74 7.97
C MET A 77 12.33 22.45 6.68
N MET A 78 12.75 23.73 6.75
CA MET A 78 13.21 24.45 5.56
C MET A 78 14.52 23.92 4.99
N ASP A 79 15.38 23.34 5.84
CA ASP A 79 16.68 22.79 5.44
C ASP A 79 16.58 21.36 4.88
N ASP A 80 15.37 20.78 4.81
CA ASP A 80 15.16 19.43 4.29
C ASP A 80 15.28 19.41 2.75
N PRO A 81 16.23 18.64 2.16
CA PRO A 81 16.43 18.59 0.72
C PRO A 81 15.27 17.95 -0.06
N ASP A 82 14.39 17.19 0.59
CA ASP A 82 13.26 16.49 -0.04
C ASP A 82 11.98 17.36 -0.09
N LYS A 83 12.01 18.55 0.50
CA LYS A 83 10.89 19.50 0.53
C LYS A 83 10.72 20.25 -0.80
N ARG A 84 9.52 20.19 -1.38
CA ARG A 84 9.09 21.09 -2.48
C ARG A 84 8.40 22.37 -2.00
N PHE A 85 7.52 22.26 -1.02
CA PHE A 85 6.72 23.37 -0.50
C PHE A 85 6.23 23.04 0.91
N ILE A 86 6.07 24.05 1.76
CA ILE A 86 5.43 23.94 3.09
C ILE A 86 4.32 24.99 3.15
N ALA A 87 3.16 24.59 3.65
CA ALA A 87 2.08 25.50 4.04
C ALA A 87 1.74 25.28 5.51
N THR A 88 1.57 26.37 6.25
CA THR A 88 1.25 26.38 7.68
C THR A 88 -0.10 27.08 7.87
N TYR A 89 -1.04 26.42 8.54
CA TYR A 89 -2.37 26.96 8.86
C TYR A 89 -2.52 27.09 10.38
N ILE A 90 -2.91 28.26 10.87
CA ILE A 90 -3.01 28.56 12.31
C ILE A 90 -4.42 29.08 12.60
N GLY A 91 -5.19 28.37 13.42
CA GLY A 91 -6.52 28.80 13.86
C GLY A 91 -7.64 28.71 12.82
N GLU A 92 -7.33 28.36 11.57
CA GLU A 92 -8.32 27.95 10.57
C GLU A 92 -8.37 26.42 10.53
N GLY A 93 -9.46 25.85 11.06
CA GLY A 93 -9.78 24.45 10.84
C GLY A 93 -10.35 24.26 9.44
N ALA A 94 -9.89 23.21 8.76
CA ALA A 94 -10.71 22.54 7.75
C ALA A 94 -11.71 21.60 8.45
#